data_AF-A0A1M4TYB4-F1
#
_entry.id   AF-A0A1M4TYB4-F1
#
_cell.length_a   1.000
_cell.length_b   1.000
_cell.length_c   1.000
_cell.angle_alpha   90.00
_cell.angle_beta   90.00
_cell.angle_gamma   90.00
#
_symmetry.space_group_name_H-M   'P 1'
#
loop_
_entity.id
_entity.type
_entity.pdbx_description
1 polymer ?
#
loop_
_entity_poly.entity_id
_entity_poly.type
_entity_poly.pdbx_seq_one_letter_code
_entity_poly.pdbx_strand_id
1 'polypeptide(L)'
;MEAPFPKTTDKEAIKKKEHTMSSLISSNQSSASVLSPYWSPRRDHLSASFKKVDHLDATKILRRDGKLIVPSYSMLTPELLSTLRDGGNLFLFGSLESESTRIGDIELNLDTLPTSEWYLKLNKDIPAFVRFPSEVPILSSLYTCRTPEGAEPLTYVNIHMQDRLVSWRRAVGAGTLHFFGFDFDSLTCANEEVRYLLEVYLTLSNNRPKPFGVSVVGYGPYGGMGYFHGSAASSIEGLSFVGAVDPSPDRRAAASREFPGITTVSTHKDLLEVDEVEVVVVATPPSTHYQIALDALRAGRHVVLEKPMCLTVQEADDLIELAQAQGLVLTVNQNRRWDQDYRAIREVVFAGGIGDLFNIETFVGTFDHPCRAWHSDEGVSGGAAYDWGAHYVDWTLQLLGQAPTVVTSFGHKRRWYEVSNLDQITIHMSFPEGREATFIQSDLAAIRKPKFYLQGTEGTLVGHYQPITKETVTQEHGYVKDYYHFAEAPAELELARYEGPNRVSRQTITLPPPKRYGFWRNFADHIHLGSALEVQPDQVREVIAVLEQAHLQSKDG
;
A
#
# COMPACT_ATOMS: atom_id res chain seq x y z
N MET A 1 -40.94 18.83 -41.32
CA MET A 1 -41.91 18.57 -42.41
C MET A 1 -42.29 17.10 -42.36
N GLU A 2 -43.60 16.86 -42.22
CA GLU A 2 -44.29 15.58 -42.02
C GLU A 2 -44.06 14.59 -43.19
N ALA A 3 -43.72 13.32 -42.91
CA ALA A 3 -44.56 12.10 -42.96
C ALA A 3 -44.40 11.31 -44.29
N PRO A 4 -44.88 10.04 -44.47
CA PRO A 4 -45.20 8.94 -43.53
C PRO A 4 -44.66 7.54 -43.95
N PHE A 5 -44.92 6.52 -43.12
CA PHE A 5 -44.86 5.08 -43.42
C PHE A 5 -45.83 4.64 -44.55
N PRO A 6 -45.55 3.51 -45.22
CA PRO A 6 -46.58 2.58 -45.66
C PRO A 6 -46.43 1.19 -45.01
N LYS A 7 -47.54 0.69 -44.48
CA LYS A 7 -47.77 -0.73 -44.18
C LYS A 7 -48.30 -1.40 -45.44
N THR A 8 -47.71 -2.52 -45.87
CA THR A 8 -48.45 -3.59 -46.54
C THR A 8 -47.88 -4.95 -46.16
N THR A 9 -48.80 -5.80 -45.76
CA THR A 9 -48.69 -7.22 -45.43
C THR A 9 -48.47 -8.06 -46.68
N ASP A 10 -47.54 -9.02 -46.62
CA ASP A 10 -47.61 -10.18 -47.51
C ASP A 10 -47.36 -11.48 -46.74
N LYS A 11 -48.35 -12.38 -46.81
CA LYS A 11 -48.57 -13.53 -45.93
C LYS A 11 -47.98 -14.84 -46.49
N GLU A 12 -47.10 -14.78 -47.49
CA GLU A 12 -46.43 -15.96 -48.04
C GLU A 12 -45.02 -16.23 -47.49
N ALA A 13 -44.51 -15.39 -46.57
CA ALA A 13 -43.23 -15.66 -45.89
C ALA A 13 -43.34 -16.57 -44.65
N ILE A 14 -44.55 -17.01 -44.27
CA ILE A 14 -44.82 -17.66 -42.97
C ILE A 14 -44.75 -19.20 -43.03
N LYS A 15 -44.65 -19.84 -44.19
CA LYS A 15 -44.52 -21.31 -44.29
C LYS A 15 -43.12 -21.86 -44.57
N LYS A 16 -42.09 -21.00 -44.60
CA LYS A 16 -40.68 -21.42 -44.77
C LYS A 16 -39.79 -21.15 -43.55
N LYS A 17 -40.39 -20.82 -42.39
CA LYS A 17 -39.68 -20.53 -41.13
C LYS A 17 -39.87 -21.56 -40.01
N GLU A 18 -40.63 -22.63 -40.23
CA GLU A 18 -40.88 -23.67 -39.21
C GLU A 18 -40.05 -24.96 -39.42
N HIS A 19 -39.09 -24.97 -40.36
CA HIS A 19 -38.12 -26.08 -40.52
C HIS A 19 -36.66 -25.63 -40.43
N THR A 20 -36.42 -24.43 -39.89
CA THR A 20 -35.07 -23.90 -39.60
C THR A 20 -34.99 -23.32 -38.18
N MET A 21 -35.77 -23.85 -37.24
CA MET A 21 -35.74 -23.50 -35.80
C MET A 21 -35.41 -24.69 -34.88
N SER A 22 -35.01 -25.83 -35.43
CA SER A 22 -34.52 -27.00 -34.67
C SER A 22 -33.05 -27.36 -34.94
N SER A 23 -32.31 -26.51 -35.67
CA SER A 23 -30.87 -26.61 -35.87
C SER A 23 -30.07 -25.40 -35.36
N LEU A 24 -30.68 -24.55 -34.50
CA LEU A 24 -30.08 -23.34 -33.94
C LEU A 24 -30.01 -23.36 -32.39
N ILE A 25 -29.96 -24.57 -31.80
CA ILE A 25 -29.76 -24.77 -30.34
C ILE A 25 -28.42 -25.49 -30.04
N SER A 26 -27.55 -25.71 -31.03
CA SER A 26 -26.22 -26.33 -30.84
C SER A 26 -25.03 -25.45 -31.24
N SER A 27 -25.21 -24.14 -31.43
CA SER A 27 -24.09 -23.22 -31.69
C SER A 27 -24.39 -21.82 -31.16
N ASN A 28 -24.29 -21.64 -29.84
CA ASN A 28 -24.15 -20.33 -29.21
C ASN A 28 -23.22 -20.46 -27.99
N GLN A 29 -21.99 -20.90 -28.27
CA GLN A 29 -20.80 -20.59 -27.48
C GLN A 29 -20.00 -19.54 -28.28
N SER A 30 -20.45 -18.28 -28.32
CA SER A 30 -19.61 -17.13 -28.69
C SER A 30 -20.42 -15.83 -28.68
N SER A 31 -20.73 -15.31 -27.50
CA SER A 31 -21.13 -13.90 -27.33
C SER A 31 -20.95 -13.48 -25.86
N ALA A 32 -19.72 -13.63 -25.38
CA ALA A 32 -19.19 -12.98 -24.18
C ALA A 32 -17.73 -12.63 -24.46
N SER A 33 -17.51 -11.67 -25.36
CA SER A 33 -16.18 -11.20 -25.74
C SER A 33 -16.22 -9.74 -26.19
N VAL A 34 -16.51 -8.85 -25.24
CA VAL A 34 -16.03 -7.45 -25.25
C VAL A 34 -15.71 -7.08 -23.80
N LEU A 35 -14.70 -7.74 -23.24
CA LEU A 35 -13.92 -7.24 -22.12
C LEU A 35 -12.49 -7.07 -22.64
N SER A 36 -11.88 -5.92 -22.31
CA SER A 36 -10.58 -5.45 -22.79
C SER A 36 -9.50 -6.55 -22.86
N PRO A 37 -8.71 -6.66 -23.96
CA PRO A 37 -7.66 -7.67 -24.08
C PRO A 37 -6.35 -7.34 -23.34
N TYR A 38 -6.27 -6.27 -22.54
CA TYR A 38 -5.04 -5.87 -21.86
C TYR A 38 -4.96 -6.20 -20.36
N TRP A 39 -5.93 -6.96 -19.81
CA TRP A 39 -5.81 -7.48 -18.45
C TRP A 39 -5.24 -8.91 -18.48
N SER A 40 -3.94 -9.02 -18.77
CA SER A 40 -3.15 -10.18 -18.40
C SER A 40 -2.17 -9.73 -17.31
N PRO A 41 -2.49 -9.90 -16.02
CA PRO A 41 -1.46 -9.71 -15.01
C PRO A 41 -0.38 -10.76 -15.29
N ARG A 42 0.87 -10.28 -15.46
CA ARG A 42 2.05 -11.13 -15.65
C ARG A 42 1.98 -12.28 -14.63
N ARG A 43 1.71 -13.48 -15.12
CA ARG A 43 1.58 -14.72 -14.32
C ARG A 43 2.80 -14.98 -13.44
N ASP A 44 3.95 -14.41 -13.81
CA ASP A 44 5.23 -14.76 -13.21
C ASP A 44 5.51 -14.00 -11.90
N HIS A 45 4.98 -12.78 -11.71
CA HIS A 45 5.12 -12.04 -10.44
C HIS A 45 4.02 -12.33 -9.42
N LEU A 46 2.85 -12.78 -9.87
CA LEU A 46 1.84 -13.37 -8.97
C LEU A 46 2.37 -14.70 -8.41
N SER A 47 3.10 -15.51 -9.17
CA SER A 47 3.54 -16.82 -8.69
C SER A 47 4.52 -16.81 -7.51
N ALA A 48 5.34 -15.76 -7.35
CA ALA A 48 6.37 -15.70 -6.30
C ALA A 48 5.81 -15.24 -4.94
N SER A 49 4.90 -14.26 -4.93
CA SER A 49 4.15 -13.88 -3.73
C SER A 49 3.13 -14.94 -3.36
N PHE A 50 2.57 -15.67 -4.34
CA PHE A 50 1.66 -16.78 -4.07
C PHE A 50 2.35 -18.01 -3.49
N LYS A 51 3.66 -18.22 -3.71
CA LYS A 51 4.41 -19.30 -3.03
C LYS A 51 4.59 -19.10 -1.52
N LYS A 52 4.42 -17.88 -1.01
CA LYS A 52 4.33 -17.60 0.44
C LYS A 52 2.89 -17.38 0.92
N VAL A 53 1.94 -17.22 0.00
CA VAL A 53 0.48 -17.15 0.25
C VAL A 53 -0.19 -18.52 0.02
N ASP A 54 0.56 -19.61 0.12
CA ASP A 54 0.03 -20.94 0.49
C ASP A 54 -0.43 -20.97 1.97
N HIS A 55 -0.52 -19.81 2.64
CA HIS A 55 -0.88 -19.67 4.05
C HIS A 55 -2.20 -18.92 4.30
N LEU A 56 -2.85 -18.39 3.25
CA LEU A 56 -4.30 -18.19 3.21
C LEU A 56 -4.94 -19.31 2.41
N ASP A 57 -4.56 -20.51 2.82
CA ASP A 57 -5.14 -21.73 2.34
C ASP A 57 -6.57 -21.79 2.88
N ALA A 58 -7.53 -21.88 1.96
CA ALA A 58 -8.92 -22.24 2.25
C ALA A 58 -9.05 -23.59 3.01
N THR A 59 -7.93 -24.21 3.45
CA THR A 59 -7.83 -25.30 4.45
C THR A 59 -8.18 -24.92 5.87
N LYS A 60 -7.97 -23.68 6.35
CA LYS A 60 -8.36 -23.35 7.73
C LYS A 60 -9.88 -23.33 7.92
N ILE A 61 -10.60 -23.44 6.80
CA ILE A 61 -12.00 -23.79 6.66
C ILE A 61 -12.06 -25.33 6.54
N LEU A 62 -12.35 -26.00 7.67
CA LEU A 62 -12.59 -27.44 7.86
C LEU A 62 -12.39 -28.35 6.61
N ARG A 63 -11.25 -29.07 6.53
CA ARG A 63 -11.03 -30.18 5.56
C ARG A 63 -11.11 -31.56 6.23
N ARG A 64 -11.83 -32.50 5.62
CA ARG A 64 -11.72 -33.96 5.86
C ARG A 64 -11.61 -34.68 4.50
N ASP A 65 -10.60 -35.54 4.34
CA ASP A 65 -10.35 -36.38 3.14
C ASP A 65 -10.22 -35.62 1.80
N GLY A 66 -9.55 -34.46 1.82
CA GLY A 66 -9.11 -33.78 0.59
C GLY A 66 -10.22 -33.12 -0.24
N LYS A 67 -11.43 -32.98 0.30
CA LYS A 67 -12.53 -32.20 -0.30
C LYS A 67 -12.88 -31.00 0.58
N LEU A 68 -13.10 -29.84 -0.05
CA LEU A 68 -13.61 -28.62 0.57
C LEU A 68 -15.02 -28.90 1.10
N ILE A 69 -15.26 -28.75 2.41
CA ILE A 69 -16.61 -28.82 2.97
C ILE A 69 -17.13 -27.39 3.06
N VAL A 70 -17.90 -26.98 2.06
CA VAL A 70 -18.93 -25.95 2.25
C VAL A 70 -20.06 -26.71 2.95
N PRO A 71 -20.35 -26.48 4.24
CA PRO A 71 -21.42 -27.22 4.87
C PRO A 71 -22.73 -26.75 4.23
N SER A 72 -23.29 -27.55 3.32
CA SER A 72 -24.74 -27.53 3.15
C SER A 72 -25.33 -27.96 4.48
N TYR A 73 -26.35 -27.24 4.93
CA TYR A 73 -26.76 -27.16 6.32
C TYR A 73 -27.31 -28.48 6.91
N SER A 74 -27.39 -29.54 6.11
CA SER A 74 -27.60 -30.91 6.59
C SER A 74 -26.52 -31.40 7.59
N MET A 75 -25.46 -30.62 7.85
CA MET A 75 -24.31 -31.00 8.68
C MET A 75 -23.85 -29.96 9.72
N LEU A 76 -24.75 -29.24 10.43
CA LEU A 76 -24.34 -28.68 11.74
C LEU A 76 -24.27 -29.82 12.77
N THR A 77 -23.18 -30.58 12.72
CA THR A 77 -22.99 -31.73 13.58
C THR A 77 -22.60 -31.30 14.99
N PRO A 78 -22.80 -32.17 16.01
CA PRO A 78 -22.30 -31.94 17.36
C PRO A 78 -20.80 -31.58 17.42
N GLU A 79 -19.99 -32.01 16.45
CA GLU A 79 -18.56 -31.68 16.36
C GLU A 79 -18.28 -30.21 15.97
N LEU A 80 -19.12 -29.60 15.13
CA LEU A 80 -19.00 -28.17 14.83
C LEU A 80 -19.39 -27.32 16.04
N LEU A 81 -20.42 -27.75 16.77
CA LEU A 81 -20.81 -27.13 18.03
C LEU A 81 -19.78 -27.36 19.14
N SER A 82 -19.02 -28.46 19.14
CA SER A 82 -17.91 -28.64 20.08
C SER A 82 -16.73 -27.71 19.75
N THR A 83 -16.44 -27.47 18.47
CA THR A 83 -15.40 -26.51 18.04
C THR A 83 -15.63 -25.11 18.61
N LEU A 84 -16.88 -24.63 18.59
CA LEU A 84 -17.28 -23.37 19.22
C LEU A 84 -17.14 -23.43 20.76
N ARG A 85 -17.51 -24.54 21.41
CA ARG A 85 -17.35 -24.69 22.86
C ARG A 85 -15.90 -24.69 23.30
N ASP A 86 -15.00 -25.22 22.47
CA ASP A 86 -13.56 -25.34 22.74
C ASP A 86 -12.77 -24.07 22.40
N GLY A 87 -13.45 -22.98 22.01
CA GLY A 87 -12.83 -21.68 21.74
C GLY A 87 -12.52 -21.40 20.26
N GLY A 88 -12.94 -22.29 19.35
CA GLY A 88 -12.75 -22.12 17.92
C GLY A 88 -13.72 -21.14 17.27
N ASN A 89 -13.40 -20.72 16.04
CA ASN A 89 -14.25 -19.86 15.22
C ASN A 89 -14.95 -20.67 14.12
N LEU A 90 -16.24 -20.39 13.88
CA LEU A 90 -17.01 -20.97 12.77
C LEU A 90 -17.48 -19.85 11.83
N PHE A 91 -17.21 -19.99 10.53
CA PHE A 91 -17.56 -19.01 9.51
C PHE A 91 -18.59 -19.59 8.54
N LEU A 92 -19.68 -18.86 8.34
CA LEU A 92 -20.77 -19.21 7.42
C LEU A 92 -20.86 -18.14 6.33
N PHE A 93 -20.91 -18.57 5.09
CA PHE A 93 -21.05 -17.72 3.91
C PHE A 93 -22.31 -18.11 3.14
N GLY A 94 -22.98 -17.12 2.54
CA GLY A 94 -24.11 -17.34 1.64
C GLY A 94 -25.45 -17.61 2.34
N SER A 95 -26.40 -18.11 1.54
CA SER A 95 -27.73 -18.51 2.03
C SER A 95 -27.66 -19.80 2.83
N LEU A 96 -28.45 -19.84 3.90
CA LEU A 96 -28.86 -21.09 4.51
C LEU A 96 -30.08 -21.57 3.74
N GLU A 97 -30.08 -22.82 3.27
CA GLU A 97 -31.04 -23.38 2.30
C GLU A 97 -32.54 -23.33 2.71
N SER A 98 -32.92 -22.70 3.83
CA SER A 98 -34.31 -22.39 4.21
C SER A 98 -34.48 -20.96 4.72
N GLU A 99 -35.60 -20.31 4.32
CA GLU A 99 -36.01 -18.95 4.72
C GLU A 99 -36.07 -18.73 6.24
N SER A 100 -36.17 -19.83 7.01
CA SER A 100 -35.91 -19.86 8.45
C SER A 100 -34.91 -20.98 8.74
N THR A 101 -33.71 -20.63 9.19
CA THR A 101 -32.70 -21.60 9.60
C THR A 101 -32.28 -21.35 11.05
N ARG A 102 -32.25 -22.40 11.87
CA ARG A 102 -31.79 -22.31 13.28
C ARG A 102 -30.38 -22.85 13.45
N ILE A 103 -29.46 -22.01 13.92
CA ILE A 103 -28.09 -22.38 14.35
C ILE A 103 -28.07 -22.40 15.88
N GLY A 104 -28.23 -23.57 16.50
CA GLY A 104 -28.40 -23.65 17.95
C GLY A 104 -29.66 -22.90 18.39
N ASP A 105 -29.50 -21.80 19.14
CA ASP A 105 -30.57 -20.89 19.58
C ASP A 105 -30.76 -19.67 18.66
N ILE A 106 -29.96 -19.53 17.59
CA ILE A 106 -30.02 -18.40 16.66
C ILE A 106 -31.00 -18.71 15.53
N GLU A 107 -32.04 -17.92 15.38
CA GLU A 107 -32.97 -17.99 14.24
C GLU A 107 -32.57 -16.96 13.16
N LEU A 108 -32.31 -17.45 11.95
CA LEU A 108 -31.97 -16.62 10.79
C LEU A 108 -33.15 -16.57 9.83
N ASN A 109 -33.73 -15.37 9.75
CA ASN A 109 -34.73 -15.00 8.76
C ASN A 109 -34.03 -14.12 7.72
N LEU A 110 -33.78 -14.67 6.54
CA LEU A 110 -32.96 -14.04 5.50
C LEU A 110 -33.82 -13.47 4.37
N ASP A 111 -33.63 -12.19 4.04
CA ASP A 111 -34.16 -11.58 2.81
C ASP A 111 -33.10 -11.75 1.70
N THR A 112 -33.49 -12.38 0.59
CA THR A 112 -32.58 -12.63 -0.55
C THR A 112 -32.64 -11.50 -1.56
N LEU A 113 -31.46 -11.06 -2.00
CA LEU A 113 -31.24 -10.03 -3.00
C LEU A 113 -30.50 -10.62 -4.21
N PRO A 114 -30.76 -10.10 -5.41
CA PRO A 114 -30.15 -10.64 -6.62
C PRO A 114 -28.64 -10.40 -6.64
N THR A 115 -27.95 -11.18 -7.47
CA THR A 115 -26.57 -10.91 -7.86
C THR A 115 -26.50 -9.54 -8.53
N SER A 116 -25.76 -8.62 -7.90
CA SER A 116 -25.53 -7.27 -8.39
C SER A 116 -24.22 -6.76 -7.82
N GLU A 117 -23.75 -5.64 -8.34
CA GLU A 117 -22.77 -4.82 -7.64
C GLU A 117 -23.46 -4.18 -6.44
N TRP A 118 -22.91 -4.42 -5.25
CA TRP A 118 -23.37 -3.90 -3.97
C TRP A 118 -22.23 -3.21 -3.25
N TYR A 119 -22.57 -2.25 -2.38
CA TYR A 119 -21.60 -1.52 -1.58
C TYR A 119 -21.79 -1.88 -0.11
N LEU A 120 -20.86 -2.67 0.44
CA LEU A 120 -20.86 -3.08 1.84
C LEU A 120 -20.39 -1.93 2.72
N LYS A 121 -21.29 -1.34 3.48
CA LYS A 121 -20.97 -0.38 4.53
C LYS A 121 -20.41 -1.11 5.75
N LEU A 122 -19.22 -0.73 6.19
CA LEU A 122 -18.52 -1.39 7.30
C LEU A 122 -18.87 -0.75 8.65
N ASN A 123 -19.07 -1.55 9.69
CA ASN A 123 -19.24 -1.06 11.06
C ASN A 123 -17.91 -0.50 11.59
N LYS A 124 -17.79 0.83 11.65
CA LYS A 124 -16.55 1.52 12.05
C LYS A 124 -16.27 1.48 13.56
N ASP A 125 -17.20 0.99 14.38
CA ASP A 125 -16.95 0.73 15.80
C ASP A 125 -16.02 -0.47 15.99
N ILE A 126 -15.86 -1.30 14.95
CA ILE A 126 -14.90 -2.40 14.90
C ILE A 126 -13.55 -1.83 14.49
N PRO A 127 -12.54 -1.83 15.38
CA PRO A 127 -11.25 -1.21 15.09
C PRO A 127 -10.64 -1.70 13.77
N ALA A 128 -10.74 -3.00 13.52
CA ALA A 128 -10.22 -3.60 12.31
C ALA A 128 -10.81 -3.05 11.01
N PHE A 129 -12.04 -2.53 11.03
CA PHE A 129 -12.71 -1.96 9.85
C PHE A 129 -12.36 -0.49 9.60
N VAL A 130 -11.69 0.18 10.54
CA VAL A 130 -11.21 1.56 10.37
C VAL A 130 -10.21 1.66 9.20
N ARG A 131 -9.48 0.58 8.89
CA ARG A 131 -8.46 0.55 7.82
C ARG A 131 -9.03 0.44 6.39
N PHE A 132 -10.34 0.23 6.26
CA PHE A 132 -11.02 0.04 4.96
C PHE A 132 -11.78 1.31 4.55
N PRO A 133 -12.14 1.46 3.26
CA PRO A 133 -13.09 2.48 2.84
C PRO A 133 -14.41 2.39 3.62
N SER A 134 -15.21 3.44 3.61
CA SER A 134 -16.55 3.41 4.23
C SER A 134 -17.45 2.34 3.62
N GLU A 135 -17.25 2.10 2.32
CA GLU A 135 -18.00 1.15 1.51
C GLU A 135 -17.05 0.30 0.67
N VAL A 136 -17.27 -1.00 0.64
CA VAL A 136 -16.47 -1.95 -0.15
C VAL A 136 -17.37 -2.54 -1.24
N PRO A 137 -17.03 -2.39 -2.54
CA PRO A 137 -17.83 -2.97 -3.60
C PRO A 137 -17.70 -4.49 -3.62
N ILE A 138 -18.82 -5.19 -3.81
CA ILE A 138 -18.89 -6.64 -3.95
C ILE A 138 -19.83 -6.99 -5.11
N LEU A 139 -19.50 -8.03 -5.86
CA LEU A 139 -20.36 -8.59 -6.91
C LEU A 139 -20.82 -9.98 -6.48
N SER A 140 -21.98 -10.06 -5.82
CA SER A 140 -22.53 -11.30 -5.25
C SER A 140 -24.04 -11.20 -5.10
N SER A 141 -24.71 -12.34 -4.95
CA SER A 141 -26.02 -12.39 -4.27
C SER A 141 -25.86 -11.95 -2.81
N LEU A 142 -26.87 -11.27 -2.26
CA LEU A 142 -26.85 -10.83 -0.87
C LEU A 142 -28.01 -11.43 -0.07
N TYR A 143 -27.72 -11.78 1.17
CA TYR A 143 -28.66 -12.33 2.14
C TYR A 143 -28.64 -11.43 3.37
N THR A 144 -29.70 -10.64 3.54
CA THR A 144 -29.80 -9.70 4.65
C THR A 144 -30.67 -10.26 5.76
N CYS A 145 -30.46 -9.83 7.00
CA CYS A 145 -31.27 -10.29 8.12
C CYS A 145 -31.46 -9.20 9.19
N ARG A 146 -32.23 -9.51 10.22
CA ARG A 146 -32.20 -8.72 11.47
C ARG A 146 -31.01 -9.18 12.30
N THR A 147 -30.40 -8.25 13.05
CA THR A 147 -29.34 -8.60 14.01
C THR A 147 -29.85 -9.62 15.02
N PRO A 148 -29.26 -10.82 15.08
CA PRO A 148 -29.62 -11.79 16.11
C PRO A 148 -29.32 -11.25 17.51
N GLU A 149 -30.04 -11.74 18.52
CA GLU A 149 -29.78 -11.36 19.90
C GLU A 149 -28.35 -11.74 20.32
N GLY A 150 -27.63 -10.82 20.95
CA GLY A 150 -26.23 -11.00 21.36
C GLY A 150 -25.22 -11.01 20.21
N ALA A 151 -25.64 -10.77 18.96
CA ALA A 151 -24.74 -10.64 17.83
C ALA A 151 -24.23 -9.19 17.66
N GLU A 152 -22.94 -9.06 17.38
CA GLU A 152 -22.31 -7.82 16.96
C GLU A 152 -22.41 -7.69 15.43
N PRO A 153 -23.06 -6.64 14.91
CA PRO A 153 -23.17 -6.42 13.48
C PRO A 153 -21.83 -5.97 12.88
N LEU A 154 -21.51 -6.46 11.68
CA LEU A 154 -20.23 -6.22 11.01
C LEU A 154 -20.39 -5.34 9.77
N THR A 155 -21.28 -5.72 8.85
CA THR A 155 -21.49 -4.98 7.60
C THR A 155 -22.95 -4.85 7.24
N TYR A 156 -23.26 -3.78 6.51
CA TYR A 156 -24.60 -3.44 6.04
C TYR A 156 -24.58 -3.17 4.54
N VAL A 157 -25.76 -3.19 3.94
CA VAL A 157 -26.02 -2.63 2.61
C VAL A 157 -27.17 -1.64 2.71
N ASN A 158 -27.08 -0.51 2.01
CA ASN A 158 -28.18 0.46 1.99
C ASN A 158 -29.18 0.10 0.90
N ILE A 159 -30.43 -0.14 1.29
CA ILE A 159 -31.53 -0.47 0.37
C ILE A 159 -32.70 0.44 0.70
N HIS A 160 -33.14 1.21 -0.30
CA HIS A 160 -34.22 2.19 -0.13
C HIS A 160 -34.00 3.11 1.09
N MET A 161 -32.77 3.62 1.24
CA MET A 161 -32.36 4.49 2.35
C MET A 161 -32.40 3.81 3.74
N GLN A 162 -32.40 2.48 3.79
CA GLN A 162 -32.35 1.70 5.03
C GLN A 162 -31.13 0.79 5.04
N ASP A 163 -30.33 0.86 6.10
CA ASP A 163 -29.21 -0.05 6.29
C ASP A 163 -29.75 -1.43 6.69
N ARG A 164 -29.47 -2.44 5.86
CA ARG A 164 -29.82 -3.84 6.06
C ARG A 164 -28.57 -4.61 6.44
N LEU A 165 -28.62 -5.37 7.53
CA LEU A 165 -27.48 -6.14 8.02
C LEU A 165 -27.16 -7.28 7.04
N VAL A 166 -25.89 -7.36 6.65
CA VAL A 166 -25.39 -8.41 5.75
C VAL A 166 -24.52 -9.41 6.53
N SER A 167 -23.73 -8.95 7.49
CA SER A 167 -22.86 -9.85 8.26
C SER A 167 -22.80 -9.50 9.74
N TRP A 168 -22.59 -10.50 10.58
CA TRP A 168 -22.53 -10.37 12.04
C TRP A 168 -21.63 -11.45 12.66
N ARG A 169 -21.22 -11.24 13.92
CA ARG A 169 -20.61 -12.29 14.74
C ARG A 169 -21.29 -12.42 16.09
N ARG A 170 -21.24 -13.60 16.69
CA ARG A 170 -21.81 -13.86 18.02
C ARG A 170 -20.93 -14.83 18.79
N ALA A 171 -20.65 -14.51 20.05
CA ALA A 171 -19.98 -15.43 20.95
C ALA A 171 -20.89 -16.64 21.26
N VAL A 172 -20.35 -17.85 21.15
CA VAL A 172 -21.06 -19.11 21.44
C VAL A 172 -20.13 -19.99 22.28
N GLY A 173 -20.40 -20.10 23.58
CA GLY A 173 -19.47 -20.76 24.50
C GLY A 173 -18.18 -19.95 24.65
N ALA A 174 -17.03 -20.60 24.45
CA ALA A 174 -15.73 -19.93 24.46
C ALA A 174 -15.29 -19.42 23.06
N GLY A 175 -16.01 -19.79 22.00
CA GLY A 175 -15.70 -19.47 20.60
C GLY A 175 -16.63 -18.43 19.99
N THR A 176 -16.48 -18.18 18.68
CA THR A 176 -17.29 -17.19 17.95
C THR A 176 -17.84 -17.76 16.65
N LEU A 177 -19.13 -17.52 16.42
CA LEU A 177 -19.81 -17.78 15.16
C LEU A 177 -19.84 -16.50 14.33
N HIS A 178 -19.50 -16.61 13.05
CA HIS A 178 -19.47 -15.52 12.08
C HIS A 178 -20.37 -15.86 10.90
N PHE A 179 -21.20 -14.91 10.49
CA PHE A 179 -22.08 -15.05 9.34
C PHE A 179 -21.81 -13.92 8.34
N PHE A 180 -21.65 -14.28 7.08
CA PHE A 180 -21.55 -13.38 5.94
C PHE A 180 -22.66 -13.69 4.94
N GLY A 181 -23.58 -12.76 4.76
CA GLY A 181 -24.68 -12.85 3.82
C GLY A 181 -24.27 -12.63 2.37
N PHE A 182 -23.09 -13.08 1.96
CA PHE A 182 -22.62 -13.13 0.58
C PHE A 182 -21.82 -14.40 0.38
N ASP A 183 -21.75 -14.86 -0.86
CA ASP A 183 -21.04 -16.08 -1.20
C ASP A 183 -19.53 -15.83 -1.23
N PHE A 184 -18.75 -16.84 -0.86
CA PHE A 184 -17.30 -16.82 -1.03
C PHE A 184 -16.94 -17.44 -2.38
N ASP A 185 -17.33 -16.76 -3.46
CA ASP A 185 -17.14 -17.22 -4.84
C ASP A 185 -15.96 -16.55 -5.54
N SER A 186 -15.67 -16.96 -6.79
CA SER A 186 -14.55 -16.42 -7.56
C SER A 186 -14.68 -14.93 -7.89
N LEU A 187 -15.91 -14.40 -7.96
CA LEU A 187 -16.16 -12.98 -8.28
C LEU A 187 -15.96 -12.10 -7.05
N THR A 188 -16.46 -12.54 -5.90
CA THR A 188 -16.24 -11.92 -4.59
C THR A 188 -14.77 -11.95 -4.22
N CYS A 189 -14.12 -13.10 -4.44
CA CYS A 189 -12.68 -13.24 -4.21
C CYS A 189 -11.83 -12.50 -5.25
N ALA A 190 -12.39 -11.97 -6.34
CA ALA A 190 -11.64 -11.15 -7.30
C ALA A 190 -11.43 -9.71 -6.79
N ASN A 191 -12.30 -9.21 -5.91
CA ASN A 191 -12.13 -7.90 -5.30
C ASN A 191 -11.07 -7.97 -4.18
N GLU A 192 -10.00 -7.17 -4.30
CA GLU A 192 -8.90 -7.15 -3.34
C GLU A 192 -9.30 -6.59 -1.97
N GLU A 193 -10.20 -5.59 -1.94
CA GLU A 193 -10.68 -4.98 -0.70
C GLU A 193 -11.53 -5.95 0.11
N VAL A 194 -12.40 -6.74 -0.55
CA VAL A 194 -13.19 -7.79 0.09
C VAL A 194 -12.29 -8.90 0.61
N ARG A 195 -11.31 -9.34 -0.19
CA ARG A 195 -10.36 -10.38 0.24
C ARG A 195 -9.57 -9.92 1.46
N TYR A 196 -8.98 -8.73 1.40
CA TYR A 196 -8.23 -8.16 2.50
C TYR A 196 -9.11 -7.88 3.74
N LEU A 197 -10.38 -7.48 3.55
CA LEU A 197 -11.37 -7.35 4.62
C LEU A 197 -11.57 -8.67 5.36
N LEU A 198 -11.77 -9.75 4.61
CA LEU A 198 -11.93 -11.07 5.17
C LEU A 198 -10.63 -11.54 5.84
N GLU A 199 -9.47 -11.40 5.21
CA GLU A 199 -8.18 -11.76 5.81
C GLU A 199 -7.93 -11.09 7.16
N VAL A 200 -8.08 -9.76 7.19
CA VAL A 200 -7.98 -8.97 8.42
C VAL A 200 -8.97 -9.47 9.45
N TYR A 201 -10.22 -9.65 9.06
CA TYR A 201 -11.29 -10.01 9.98
C TYR A 201 -11.11 -11.41 10.56
N LEU A 202 -10.83 -12.40 9.72
CA LEU A 202 -10.60 -13.81 10.07
C LEU A 202 -9.37 -13.97 10.96
N THR A 203 -8.35 -13.14 10.77
CA THR A 203 -7.13 -13.19 11.57
C THR A 203 -7.35 -12.59 12.96
N LEU A 204 -8.07 -11.46 13.03
CA LEU A 204 -8.30 -10.72 14.27
C LEU A 204 -9.50 -11.22 15.08
N SER A 205 -10.35 -12.07 14.52
CA SER A 205 -11.43 -12.72 15.25
C SER A 205 -10.94 -13.74 16.27
N ASN A 206 -9.68 -14.21 16.17
CA ASN A 206 -9.08 -15.15 17.12
C ASN A 206 -8.64 -14.50 18.45
N ASN A 207 -8.44 -13.18 18.48
CA ASN A 207 -8.23 -12.31 19.65
C ASN A 207 -7.78 -10.93 19.10
N ARG A 208 -8.03 -9.83 19.82
CA ARG A 208 -7.35 -8.56 19.50
C ARG A 208 -5.85 -8.79 19.73
N PRO A 209 -4.99 -8.73 18.71
CA PRO A 209 -3.57 -8.93 18.91
C PRO A 209 -3.06 -7.83 19.83
N LYS A 210 -2.20 -8.21 20.78
CA LYS A 210 -1.45 -7.24 21.57
C LYS A 210 -0.68 -6.34 20.59
N PRO A 211 -0.77 -5.01 20.72
CA PRO A 211 0.01 -4.13 19.85
C PRO A 211 1.51 -4.39 20.03
N PHE A 212 2.26 -4.38 18.92
CA PHE A 212 3.72 -4.42 18.98
C PHE A 212 4.23 -3.10 19.54
N GLY A 213 5.11 -3.17 20.54
CA GLY A 213 5.76 -1.98 21.08
C GLY A 213 6.83 -1.45 20.14
N VAL A 214 6.62 -0.24 19.63
CA VAL A 214 7.50 0.48 18.72
C VAL A 214 8.29 1.52 19.49
N SER A 215 9.60 1.56 19.25
CA SER A 215 10.46 2.64 19.75
C SER A 215 11.30 3.24 18.63
N VAL A 216 11.65 4.52 18.77
CA VAL A 216 12.50 5.24 17.82
C VAL A 216 13.86 5.54 18.42
N VAL A 217 14.92 5.24 17.66
CA VAL A 217 16.28 5.72 17.87
C VAL A 217 16.53 6.93 16.99
N GLY A 218 16.83 8.08 17.59
CA GLY A 218 16.90 9.38 16.92
C GLY A 218 15.60 10.15 17.01
N TYR A 219 15.39 10.88 18.12
CA TYR A 219 14.12 11.58 18.36
C TYR A 219 14.16 13.04 17.87
N GLY A 220 13.73 13.26 16.63
CA GLY A 220 13.41 14.60 16.13
C GLY A 220 12.04 15.07 16.65
N PRO A 221 11.97 16.08 17.55
CA PRO A 221 10.70 16.57 18.12
C PRO A 221 9.93 17.46 17.14
N TYR A 222 8.72 17.91 17.51
CA TYR A 222 7.98 18.99 16.84
C TYR A 222 7.77 18.80 15.33
N GLY A 223 7.36 17.60 14.92
CA GLY A 223 7.15 17.27 13.51
C GLY A 223 8.39 16.73 12.79
N GLY A 224 9.52 16.57 13.49
CA GLY A 224 10.65 15.79 12.99
C GLY A 224 10.36 14.29 12.92
N MET A 225 11.32 13.52 12.40
CA MET A 225 11.13 12.08 12.14
C MET A 225 10.74 11.27 13.38
N GLY A 226 11.33 11.57 14.54
CA GLY A 226 10.98 10.91 15.80
C GLY A 226 9.51 11.09 16.17
N TYR A 227 9.03 12.33 16.12
CA TYR A 227 7.63 12.65 16.35
C TYR A 227 6.70 12.02 15.28
N PHE A 228 7.11 12.02 14.01
CA PHE A 228 6.33 11.42 12.92
C PHE A 228 6.11 9.93 13.14
N HIS A 229 7.17 9.17 13.43
CA HIS A 229 7.06 7.73 13.68
C HIS A 229 6.30 7.43 14.97
N GLY A 230 6.53 8.19 16.05
CA GLY A 230 5.75 8.05 17.28
C GLY A 230 4.26 8.30 17.08
N SER A 231 3.92 9.33 16.28
CA SER A 231 2.53 9.64 15.90
C SER A 231 1.91 8.53 15.06
N ALA A 232 2.68 7.98 14.11
CA ALA A 232 2.22 6.90 13.25
C ALA A 232 1.96 5.62 14.05
N ALA A 233 2.92 5.17 14.87
CA ALA A 233 2.77 4.02 15.73
C ALA A 233 1.62 4.18 16.74
N SER A 234 1.37 5.39 17.24
CA SER A 234 0.23 5.67 18.13
C SER A 234 -1.12 5.70 17.41
N SER A 235 -1.13 5.98 16.11
CA SER A 235 -2.37 6.11 15.31
C SER A 235 -2.78 4.80 14.62
N ILE A 236 -1.85 3.88 14.43
CA ILE A 236 -2.07 2.63 13.71
C ILE A 236 -2.41 1.52 14.71
N GLU A 237 -3.64 1.03 14.64
CA GLU A 237 -4.05 -0.18 15.37
C GLU A 237 -3.09 -1.34 15.09
N GLY A 238 -2.69 -2.03 16.16
CA GLY A 238 -1.70 -3.11 16.12
C GLY A 238 -0.29 -2.63 16.49
N LEU A 239 -0.07 -1.33 16.63
CA LEU A 239 1.18 -0.75 17.10
C LEU A 239 0.95 0.09 18.35
N SER A 240 1.99 0.25 19.16
CA SER A 240 1.99 1.17 20.30
C SER A 240 3.35 1.85 20.38
N PHE A 241 3.39 3.17 20.55
CA PHE A 241 4.66 3.86 20.76
C PHE A 241 5.06 3.76 22.23
N VAL A 242 6.15 3.05 22.52
CA VAL A 242 6.55 2.70 23.89
C VAL A 242 7.88 3.33 24.33
N GLY A 243 8.69 3.85 23.40
CA GLY A 243 9.94 4.49 23.79
C GLY A 243 10.63 5.35 22.75
N ALA A 244 11.54 6.21 23.22
CA ALA A 244 12.39 7.03 22.37
C ALA A 244 13.83 7.09 22.89
N VAL A 245 14.79 7.10 21.97
CA VAL A 245 16.22 7.22 22.26
C VAL A 245 16.77 8.46 21.58
N ASP A 246 17.46 9.28 22.35
CA ASP A 246 18.28 10.36 21.81
C ASP A 246 19.39 10.72 22.81
N PRO A 247 20.63 10.98 22.39
CA PRO A 247 21.69 11.43 23.29
C PRO A 247 21.36 12.77 23.95
N SER A 248 20.57 13.64 23.30
CA SER A 248 20.18 14.94 23.84
C SER A 248 19.12 14.80 24.95
N PRO A 249 19.38 15.28 26.18
CA PRO A 249 18.39 15.30 27.24
C PRO A 249 17.15 16.13 26.89
N ASP A 250 17.31 17.22 26.12
CA ASP A 250 16.20 18.09 25.71
C ASP A 250 15.26 17.37 24.75
N ARG A 251 15.79 16.56 23.83
CA ARG A 251 14.99 15.76 22.90
C ARG A 251 14.26 14.62 23.62
N ARG A 252 14.89 13.98 24.60
CA ARG A 252 14.20 13.00 25.47
C ARG A 252 13.08 13.64 26.28
N ALA A 253 13.34 14.82 26.85
CA ALA A 253 12.30 15.57 27.56
C ALA A 253 11.16 16.00 26.63
N ALA A 254 11.45 16.37 25.38
CA ALA A 254 10.42 16.64 24.38
C ALA A 254 9.59 15.38 24.07
N ALA A 255 10.23 14.23 23.86
CA ALA A 255 9.55 12.95 23.61
C ALA A 255 8.57 12.58 24.74
N SER A 256 9.01 12.67 26.00
CA SER A 256 8.13 12.40 27.15
C SER A 256 6.98 13.38 27.30
N ARG A 257 7.12 14.63 26.82
CA ARG A 257 6.02 15.61 26.80
C ARG A 257 5.03 15.35 25.67
N GLU A 258 5.54 15.04 24.48
CA GLU A 258 4.73 14.80 23.28
C GLU A 258 4.00 13.45 23.35
N PHE A 259 4.61 12.46 23.98
CA PHE A 259 4.06 11.12 24.20
C PHE A 259 4.20 10.73 25.69
N PRO A 260 3.22 11.09 26.54
CA PRO A 260 3.24 10.74 27.95
C PRO A 260 3.23 9.21 28.16
N GLY A 261 4.09 8.73 29.07
CA GLY A 261 4.13 7.32 29.46
C GLY A 261 5.13 6.45 28.69
N ILE A 262 5.84 6.99 27.70
CA ILE A 262 6.90 6.26 27.01
C ILE A 262 8.19 6.23 27.85
N THR A 263 9.01 5.20 27.63
CA THR A 263 10.37 5.11 28.16
C THR A 263 11.33 5.96 27.32
N THR A 264 12.17 6.79 27.95
CA THR A 264 13.22 7.51 27.22
C THR A 264 14.61 7.21 27.78
N VAL A 265 15.55 6.90 26.88
CA VAL A 265 16.92 6.52 27.23
C VAL A 265 17.94 7.20 26.31
N SER A 266 19.20 7.28 26.75
CA SER A 266 20.25 8.00 26.02
C SER A 266 20.93 7.20 24.91
N THR A 267 20.90 5.86 24.98
CA THR A 267 21.57 4.99 24.00
C THR A 267 20.63 3.91 23.51
N HIS A 268 20.85 3.41 22.28
CA HIS A 268 20.02 2.33 21.73
C HIS A 268 20.24 1.03 22.48
N LYS A 269 21.42 0.81 23.08
CA LYS A 269 21.70 -0.37 23.90
C LYS A 269 20.79 -0.44 25.12
N ASP A 270 20.60 0.69 25.82
CA ASP A 270 19.70 0.76 26.98
C ASP A 270 18.24 0.46 26.58
N LEU A 271 17.85 0.81 25.36
CA LEU A 271 16.52 0.53 24.84
C LEU A 271 16.30 -0.96 24.57
N LEU A 272 17.33 -1.68 24.12
CA LEU A 272 17.21 -3.11 23.78
C LEU A 272 16.96 -3.99 25.01
N GLU A 273 17.23 -3.47 26.21
CA GLU A 273 16.93 -4.09 27.51
C GLU A 273 15.47 -3.84 27.98
N VAL A 274 14.68 -3.05 27.24
CA VAL A 274 13.28 -2.77 27.56
C VAL A 274 12.39 -3.85 26.94
N ASP A 275 11.76 -4.67 27.78
CA ASP A 275 10.96 -5.83 27.36
C ASP A 275 9.79 -5.45 26.44
N GLU A 276 9.19 -4.28 26.62
CA GLU A 276 8.08 -3.80 25.80
C GLU A 276 8.49 -3.41 24.38
N VAL A 277 9.77 -3.26 24.06
CA VAL A 277 10.24 -2.83 22.74
C VAL A 277 10.39 -4.05 21.83
N GLU A 278 9.55 -4.16 20.82
CA GLU A 278 9.56 -5.26 19.84
C GLU A 278 9.98 -4.80 18.44
N VAL A 279 9.75 -3.51 18.13
CA VAL A 279 10.12 -2.88 16.86
C VAL A 279 11.00 -1.67 17.13
N VAL A 280 12.18 -1.63 16.50
CA VAL A 280 13.12 -0.50 16.57
C VAL A 280 13.09 0.27 15.25
N VAL A 281 12.73 1.54 15.34
CA VAL A 281 12.82 2.49 14.23
C VAL A 281 14.14 3.23 14.32
N VAL A 282 14.94 3.22 13.27
CA VAL A 282 16.22 3.94 13.23
C VAL A 282 16.04 5.19 12.39
N ALA A 283 15.92 6.35 13.04
CA ALA A 283 15.75 7.67 12.44
C ALA A 283 16.92 8.61 12.78
N THR A 284 18.14 8.06 12.72
CA THR A 284 19.40 8.75 13.02
C THR A 284 20.07 9.24 11.73
N PRO A 285 21.24 9.87 11.76
CA PRO A 285 21.98 10.14 10.52
C PRO A 285 22.40 8.83 9.80
N PRO A 286 22.45 8.81 8.45
CA PRO A 286 22.62 7.58 7.65
C PRO A 286 23.83 6.72 8.01
N SER A 287 24.99 7.34 8.25
CA SER A 287 26.22 6.65 8.68
C SER A 287 26.08 5.80 9.95
N THR A 288 25.03 6.00 10.75
CA THR A 288 24.79 5.23 11.98
C THR A 288 23.73 4.14 11.83
N HIS A 289 23.02 4.09 10.69
CA HIS A 289 21.91 3.17 10.47
C HIS A 289 22.32 1.71 10.60
N TYR A 290 23.40 1.32 9.90
CA TYR A 290 23.86 -0.06 9.85
C TYR A 290 24.12 -0.64 11.24
N GLN A 291 24.95 0.01 12.05
CA GLN A 291 25.32 -0.53 13.35
C GLN A 291 24.14 -0.61 14.32
N ILE A 292 23.25 0.39 14.31
CA ILE A 292 22.07 0.40 15.18
C ILE A 292 21.09 -0.72 14.76
N ALA A 293 20.85 -0.87 13.46
CA ALA A 293 19.99 -1.94 12.92
C ALA A 293 20.57 -3.33 13.22
N LEU A 294 21.88 -3.50 13.06
CA LEU A 294 22.58 -4.75 13.34
C LEU A 294 22.44 -5.13 14.83
N ASP A 295 22.64 -4.19 15.73
CA ASP A 295 22.49 -4.41 17.18
C ASP A 295 21.03 -4.76 17.54
N ALA A 296 20.05 -4.07 16.94
CA ALA A 296 18.63 -4.34 17.19
C ALA A 296 18.18 -5.71 16.67
N LEU A 297 18.60 -6.10 15.46
CA LEU A 297 18.34 -7.43 14.91
C LEU A 297 19.00 -8.49 15.79
N ARG A 298 20.26 -8.32 16.23
CA ARG A 298 20.94 -9.25 17.14
C ARG A 298 20.22 -9.42 18.48
N ALA A 299 19.51 -8.40 18.94
CA ALA A 299 18.69 -8.43 20.14
C ALA A 299 17.28 -9.02 19.91
N GLY A 300 16.99 -9.58 18.73
CA GLY A 300 15.71 -10.21 18.44
C GLY A 300 14.59 -9.22 18.11
N ARG A 301 14.90 -7.99 17.72
CA ARG A 301 13.90 -6.94 17.45
C ARG A 301 13.65 -6.77 15.96
N HIS A 302 12.40 -6.51 15.57
CA HIS A 302 12.07 -6.08 14.21
C HIS A 302 12.66 -4.69 13.95
N VAL A 303 13.06 -4.38 12.72
CA VAL A 303 13.72 -3.12 12.38
C VAL A 303 13.02 -2.39 11.23
N VAL A 304 12.75 -1.11 11.46
CA VAL A 304 12.34 -0.14 10.45
C VAL A 304 13.46 0.90 10.33
N LEU A 305 14.14 0.95 9.19
CA LEU A 305 15.15 1.98 8.94
C LEU A 305 14.51 3.19 8.28
N GLU A 306 14.91 4.40 8.67
CA GLU A 306 14.77 5.55 7.78
C GLU A 306 15.62 5.36 6.53
N LYS A 307 15.25 6.06 5.46
CA LYS A 307 16.07 6.10 4.25
C LYS A 307 17.32 6.96 4.46
N PRO A 308 18.42 6.68 3.76
CA PRO A 308 18.71 5.43 3.05
C PRO A 308 18.90 4.28 4.05
N MET A 309 18.70 3.04 3.61
CA MET A 309 18.84 1.85 4.45
C MET A 309 20.20 1.79 5.18
N CYS A 310 21.26 2.06 4.42
CA CYS A 310 22.66 2.09 4.82
C CYS A 310 23.46 2.80 3.72
N LEU A 311 24.78 2.83 3.80
CA LEU A 311 25.62 3.52 2.81
C LEU A 311 26.21 2.58 1.77
N THR A 312 26.35 1.29 2.07
CA THR A 312 26.96 0.33 1.13
C THR A 312 26.07 -0.88 0.89
N VAL A 313 26.23 -1.51 -0.27
CA VAL A 313 25.55 -2.75 -0.62
C VAL A 313 25.90 -3.87 0.37
N GLN A 314 27.16 -3.95 0.82
CA GLN A 314 27.58 -4.96 1.78
C GLN A 314 26.82 -4.82 3.11
N GLU A 315 26.65 -3.60 3.60
CA GLU A 315 25.85 -3.35 4.81
C GLU A 315 24.38 -3.75 4.61
N ALA A 316 23.81 -3.52 3.43
CA ALA A 316 22.45 -3.96 3.11
C ALA A 316 22.34 -5.49 3.12
N ASP A 317 23.25 -6.17 2.44
CA ASP A 317 23.29 -7.64 2.34
C ASP A 317 23.43 -8.26 3.75
N ASP A 318 24.34 -7.75 4.59
CA ASP A 318 24.52 -8.19 5.98
C ASP A 318 23.23 -8.11 6.81
N LEU A 319 22.51 -6.98 6.72
CA LEU A 319 21.27 -6.76 7.47
C LEU A 319 20.14 -7.68 6.99
N ILE A 320 20.02 -7.85 5.67
CA ILE A 320 19.02 -8.70 5.05
C ILE A 320 19.23 -10.15 5.45
N GLU A 321 20.46 -10.65 5.31
CA GLU A 321 20.81 -12.02 5.68
C GLU A 321 20.54 -12.29 7.17
N LEU A 322 20.90 -11.36 8.05
CA LEU A 322 20.66 -11.50 9.48
C LEU A 322 19.16 -11.52 9.83
N ALA A 323 18.39 -10.59 9.26
CA ALA A 323 16.95 -10.52 9.51
C ALA A 323 16.24 -11.80 9.04
N GLN A 324 16.59 -12.30 7.86
CA GLN A 324 16.07 -13.56 7.33
C GLN A 324 16.46 -14.75 8.22
N ALA A 325 17.72 -14.84 8.65
CA ALA A 325 18.21 -15.92 9.50
C ALA A 325 17.49 -15.98 10.87
N GLN A 326 17.06 -14.83 11.39
CA GLN A 326 16.33 -14.73 12.66
C GLN A 326 14.80 -14.75 12.52
N GLY A 327 14.27 -14.76 11.29
CA GLY A 327 12.83 -14.64 11.06
C GLY A 327 12.24 -13.29 11.50
N LEU A 328 13.08 -12.25 11.51
CA LEU A 328 12.68 -10.89 11.88
C LEU A 328 12.29 -10.09 10.64
N VAL A 329 11.47 -9.06 10.87
CA VAL A 329 11.08 -8.12 9.82
C VAL A 329 12.12 -7.02 9.77
N LEU A 330 12.73 -6.85 8.60
CA LEU A 330 13.52 -5.69 8.23
C LEU A 330 12.77 -4.95 7.13
N THR A 331 12.65 -3.64 7.23
CA THR A 331 12.09 -2.80 6.17
C THR A 331 12.65 -1.39 6.27
N VAL A 332 12.37 -0.57 5.25
CA VAL A 332 12.85 0.81 5.14
C VAL A 332 11.64 1.70 4.92
N ASN A 333 11.57 2.82 5.61
CA ASN A 333 10.50 3.81 5.45
C ASN A 333 10.65 4.57 4.12
N GLN A 334 10.45 3.89 3.00
CA GLN A 334 10.25 4.48 1.68
C GLN A 334 8.84 5.08 1.59
N ASN A 335 8.55 6.01 2.51
CA ASN A 335 7.25 6.65 2.70
C ASN A 335 6.69 7.27 1.41
N ARG A 336 7.57 7.75 0.52
CA ARG A 336 7.19 8.35 -0.75
C ARG A 336 6.53 7.39 -1.73
N ARG A 337 6.59 6.07 -1.52
CA ARG A 337 5.76 5.10 -2.27
C ARG A 337 4.25 5.29 -2.04
N TRP A 338 3.87 6.06 -1.00
CA TRP A 338 2.48 6.43 -0.72
C TRP A 338 2.11 7.84 -1.16
N ASP A 339 3.04 8.60 -1.76
CA ASP A 339 2.76 9.93 -2.29
C ASP A 339 1.67 9.84 -3.37
N GLN A 340 0.79 10.84 -3.40
CA GLN A 340 -0.39 10.81 -4.27
C GLN A 340 0.01 10.85 -5.75
N ASP A 341 1.02 11.66 -6.08
CA ASP A 341 1.56 11.78 -7.43
C ASP A 341 2.23 10.48 -7.88
N TYR A 342 3.05 9.83 -7.04
CA TYR A 342 3.60 8.52 -7.38
C TYR A 342 2.54 7.47 -7.66
N ARG A 343 1.53 7.39 -6.80
CA ARG A 343 0.45 6.41 -6.95
C ARG A 343 -0.33 6.63 -8.24
N ALA A 344 -0.60 7.89 -8.60
CA ALA A 344 -1.22 8.26 -9.87
C ALA A 344 -0.31 7.94 -11.07
N ILE A 345 1.00 8.25 -10.98
CA ILE A 345 1.98 7.89 -12.01
C ILE A 345 1.99 6.38 -12.23
N ARG A 346 2.09 5.60 -11.15
CA ARG A 346 2.11 4.13 -11.18
C ARG A 346 0.84 3.56 -11.81
N GLU A 347 -0.33 4.12 -11.46
CA GLU A 347 -1.62 3.73 -12.05
C GLU A 347 -1.66 4.00 -13.56
N VAL A 348 -1.26 5.20 -14.00
CA VAL A 348 -1.22 5.55 -15.44
C VAL A 348 -0.26 4.65 -16.20
N VAL A 349 0.94 4.42 -15.68
CA VAL A 349 1.96 3.58 -16.32
C VAL A 349 1.48 2.12 -16.40
N PHE A 350 1.02 1.54 -15.29
CA PHE A 350 0.62 0.12 -15.27
C PHE A 350 -0.72 -0.15 -15.98
N ALA A 351 -1.58 0.85 -16.12
CA ALA A 351 -2.76 0.77 -16.98
C ALA A 351 -2.43 0.93 -18.48
N GLY A 352 -1.15 1.10 -18.86
CA GLY A 352 -0.72 1.28 -20.25
C GLY A 352 -1.02 2.67 -20.80
N GLY A 353 -1.26 3.68 -19.96
CA GLY A 353 -1.67 5.02 -20.37
C GLY A 353 -0.66 5.78 -21.24
N ILE A 354 0.59 5.34 -21.26
CA ILE A 354 1.67 5.85 -22.14
C ILE A 354 2.27 4.76 -23.02
N GLY A 355 1.68 3.57 -23.10
CA GLY A 355 2.30 2.40 -23.76
C GLY A 355 3.50 1.87 -22.98
N ASP A 356 4.52 1.39 -23.69
CA ASP A 356 5.73 0.83 -23.10
C ASP A 356 6.65 1.95 -22.61
N LEU A 357 6.80 2.06 -21.29
CA LEU A 357 7.67 3.06 -20.64
C LEU A 357 9.15 2.80 -20.98
N PHE A 358 9.82 3.79 -21.57
CA PHE A 358 11.22 3.67 -21.98
C PHE A 358 12.15 4.78 -21.49
N ASN A 359 11.64 5.95 -21.08
CA ASN A 359 12.45 7.03 -20.52
C ASN A 359 11.79 7.60 -19.27
N ILE A 360 12.57 7.79 -18.21
CA ILE A 360 12.16 8.45 -16.96
C ILE A 360 13.20 9.50 -16.60
N GLU A 361 12.82 10.78 -16.59
CA GLU A 361 13.62 11.84 -15.99
C GLU A 361 12.97 12.32 -14.69
N THR A 362 13.80 12.43 -13.65
CA THR A 362 13.42 13.00 -12.36
C THR A 362 14.38 14.12 -11.99
N PHE A 363 13.83 15.21 -11.47
CA PHE A 363 14.63 16.35 -11.03
C PHE A 363 14.16 16.81 -9.67
N VAL A 364 15.10 17.09 -8.77
CA VAL A 364 14.87 17.76 -7.51
C VAL A 364 15.95 18.81 -7.27
N GLY A 365 15.56 19.95 -6.72
CA GLY A 365 16.53 21.01 -6.51
C GLY A 365 15.98 22.40 -6.62
N THR A 366 16.81 23.35 -6.23
CA THR A 366 16.56 24.77 -6.32
C THR A 366 17.89 25.51 -6.45
N PHE A 367 17.89 26.83 -6.34
CA PHE A 367 19.09 27.63 -6.23
C PHE A 367 19.15 28.17 -4.81
N ASP A 368 19.55 27.32 -3.88
CA ASP A 368 19.63 27.68 -2.47
C ASP A 368 20.78 26.91 -1.81
N HIS A 369 21.24 27.42 -0.68
CA HIS A 369 22.29 26.76 0.09
C HIS A 369 21.74 25.43 0.65
N PRO A 370 22.48 24.31 0.55
CA PRO A 370 22.05 23.01 1.08
C PRO A 370 21.80 23.06 2.59
N CYS A 371 21.03 22.10 3.13
CA CYS A 371 20.63 22.13 4.54
C CYS A 371 21.83 22.17 5.50
N ARG A 372 21.83 23.12 6.44
CA ARG A 372 22.86 23.29 7.48
C ARG A 372 22.67 22.25 8.59
N ALA A 373 23.16 21.03 8.37
CA ALA A 373 23.22 19.96 9.37
C ALA A 373 24.13 18.83 8.84
N TRP A 374 23.99 17.64 9.41
CA TRP A 374 24.61 16.41 8.91
C TRP A 374 24.29 16.11 7.43
N HIS A 375 23.19 16.63 6.88
CA HIS A 375 22.83 16.49 5.46
C HIS A 375 23.88 17.09 4.51
N SER A 376 24.70 18.03 5.00
CA SER A 376 25.74 18.70 4.22
C SER A 376 27.14 18.07 4.40
N ASP A 377 27.25 17.11 5.33
CA ASP A 377 28.44 16.31 5.57
C ASP A 377 28.32 14.99 4.80
N GLU A 378 29.25 14.78 3.87
CA GLU A 378 29.23 13.65 2.95
C GLU A 378 29.53 12.35 3.67
N GLY A 379 30.45 12.37 4.63
CA GLY A 379 30.83 11.20 5.42
C GLY A 379 29.70 10.74 6.35
N VAL A 380 28.75 11.63 6.66
CA VAL A 380 27.59 11.31 7.50
C VAL A 380 26.35 10.97 6.68
N SER A 381 26.09 11.71 5.61
CA SER A 381 24.87 11.61 4.78
C SER A 381 24.96 10.57 3.65
N GLY A 382 26.18 10.20 3.22
CA GLY A 382 26.42 9.46 1.97
C GLY A 382 26.59 10.37 0.75
N GLY A 383 26.43 11.69 0.91
CA GLY A 383 26.55 12.65 -0.18
C GLY A 383 25.23 12.97 -0.88
N ALA A 384 25.31 13.85 -1.88
CA ALA A 384 24.18 14.40 -2.62
C ALA A 384 23.20 13.33 -3.15
N ALA A 385 23.72 12.21 -3.65
CA ALA A 385 22.91 11.12 -4.19
C ALA A 385 21.89 10.55 -3.17
N TYR A 386 22.27 10.39 -1.90
CA TYR A 386 21.56 9.51 -0.98
C TYR A 386 20.27 10.13 -0.42
N ASP A 387 20.21 11.44 -0.24
CA ASP A 387 19.06 12.07 0.41
C ASP A 387 17.78 11.94 -0.43
N TRP A 388 17.76 12.58 -1.60
CA TRP A 388 16.61 12.51 -2.51
C TRP A 388 16.70 11.37 -3.51
N GLY A 389 17.90 10.93 -3.88
CA GLY A 389 18.04 9.80 -4.80
C GLY A 389 17.48 8.52 -4.22
N ALA A 390 17.55 8.31 -2.89
CA ALA A 390 16.91 7.15 -2.24
C ALA A 390 15.40 7.05 -2.50
N HIS A 391 14.73 8.15 -2.84
CA HIS A 391 13.32 8.15 -3.23
C HIS A 391 13.12 8.04 -4.74
N TYR A 392 13.80 8.85 -5.54
CA TYR A 392 13.54 8.88 -6.98
C TYR A 392 14.16 7.71 -7.74
N VAL A 393 15.30 7.21 -7.28
CA VAL A 393 15.85 5.93 -7.77
C VAL A 393 14.89 4.80 -7.38
N ASP A 394 14.39 4.77 -6.15
CA ASP A 394 13.38 3.79 -5.71
C ASP A 394 12.16 3.78 -6.64
N TRP A 395 11.53 4.93 -6.89
CA TRP A 395 10.40 5.03 -7.80
C TRP A 395 10.75 4.56 -9.22
N THR A 396 11.93 4.92 -9.73
CA THR A 396 12.41 4.51 -11.05
C THR A 396 12.49 2.98 -11.15
N LEU A 397 13.12 2.32 -10.17
CA LEU A 397 13.26 0.87 -10.16
C LEU A 397 11.91 0.17 -9.99
N GLN A 398 11.01 0.73 -9.18
CA GLN A 398 9.66 0.19 -9.01
C GLN A 398 8.80 0.32 -10.27
N LEU A 399 8.90 1.42 -11.02
CA LEU A 399 8.16 1.62 -12.26
C LEU A 399 8.70 0.74 -13.40
N LEU A 400 10.01 0.53 -13.48
CA LEU A 400 10.65 -0.32 -14.49
C LEU A 400 10.65 -1.81 -14.11
N GLY A 401 10.47 -2.12 -12.83
CA GLY A 401 10.36 -3.48 -12.28
C GLY A 401 11.68 -4.26 -12.21
N GLN A 402 12.82 -3.60 -12.36
CA GLN A 402 14.14 -4.25 -12.39
C GLN A 402 15.27 -3.25 -12.08
N ALA A 403 16.44 -3.77 -11.71
CA ALA A 403 17.66 -2.98 -11.53
C ALA A 403 18.30 -2.58 -12.87
N PRO A 404 19.06 -1.48 -12.94
CA PRO A 404 19.78 -1.09 -14.14
C PRO A 404 20.99 -1.99 -14.38
N THR A 405 21.34 -2.16 -15.65
CA THR A 405 22.56 -2.86 -16.09
C THR A 405 23.79 -1.97 -16.07
N VAL A 406 23.61 -0.65 -16.23
CA VAL A 406 24.70 0.33 -16.21
C VAL A 406 24.23 1.54 -15.40
N VAL A 407 25.10 2.01 -14.52
CA VAL A 407 24.95 3.28 -13.81
C VAL A 407 26.13 4.17 -14.17
N THR A 408 25.83 5.40 -14.58
CA THR A 408 26.84 6.43 -14.84
C THR A 408 26.47 7.70 -14.11
N SER A 409 27.39 8.33 -13.40
CA SER A 409 27.09 9.57 -12.67
C SER A 409 28.10 10.67 -12.88
N PHE A 410 27.63 11.91 -12.80
CA PHE A 410 28.45 13.11 -12.90
C PHE A 410 28.19 14.02 -11.71
N GLY A 411 29.27 14.42 -11.02
CA GLY A 411 29.23 15.31 -9.87
C GLY A 411 29.74 16.72 -10.17
N HIS A 412 29.15 17.72 -9.52
CA HIS A 412 29.62 19.10 -9.59
C HIS A 412 29.69 19.75 -8.21
N LYS A 413 30.85 20.35 -7.90
CA LYS A 413 31.08 21.27 -6.79
C LYS A 413 31.53 22.62 -7.35
N ARG A 414 30.70 23.66 -7.23
CA ARG A 414 30.86 24.94 -7.95
C ARG A 414 30.60 26.19 -7.12
N ARG A 415 29.83 26.11 -6.03
CA ARG A 415 29.40 27.28 -5.25
C ARG A 415 29.54 27.09 -3.74
N TRP A 416 29.02 26.01 -3.17
CA TRP A 416 28.87 25.87 -1.72
C TRP A 416 30.08 25.17 -1.08
N TYR A 417 31.29 25.70 -1.27
CA TYR A 417 32.54 25.04 -0.87
C TYR A 417 32.72 24.84 0.64
N GLU A 418 31.89 25.46 1.47
CA GLU A 418 31.84 25.27 2.92
C GLU A 418 31.21 23.94 3.35
N VAL A 419 30.48 23.26 2.45
CA VAL A 419 29.94 21.91 2.68
C VAL A 419 30.65 20.89 1.80
N SER A 420 30.73 19.64 2.25
CA SER A 420 31.42 18.58 1.50
C SER A 420 30.58 17.99 0.36
N ASN A 421 29.25 17.97 0.49
CA ASN A 421 28.38 17.41 -0.55
C ASN A 421 28.54 18.11 -1.89
N LEU A 422 28.33 17.38 -2.99
CA LEU A 422 28.22 17.96 -4.32
C LEU A 422 27.04 18.95 -4.38
N ASP A 423 27.21 20.03 -5.13
CA ASP A 423 26.12 21.00 -5.37
C ASP A 423 25.14 20.47 -6.43
N GLN A 424 25.60 19.55 -7.28
CA GLN A 424 24.74 18.83 -8.22
C GLN A 424 25.29 17.43 -8.48
N ILE A 425 24.38 16.46 -8.61
CA ILE A 425 24.67 15.14 -9.14
C ILE A 425 23.64 14.77 -10.21
N THR A 426 24.13 14.16 -11.28
CA THR A 426 23.31 13.51 -12.30
C THR A 426 23.62 12.02 -12.30
N ILE A 427 22.60 11.17 -12.25
CA ILE A 427 22.71 9.71 -12.33
C ILE A 427 21.94 9.24 -13.55
N HIS A 428 22.63 8.63 -14.50
CA HIS A 428 22.07 7.94 -15.66
C HIS A 428 22.04 6.43 -15.38
N MET A 429 20.92 5.81 -15.73
CA MET A 429 20.65 4.39 -15.54
C MET A 429 20.21 3.80 -16.87
N SER A 430 20.89 2.77 -17.35
CA SER A 430 20.50 2.03 -18.54
C SER A 430 19.99 0.64 -18.17
N PHE A 431 18.88 0.25 -18.78
CA PHE A 431 18.17 -1.00 -18.53
C PHE A 431 18.10 -1.84 -19.81
N PRO A 432 17.82 -3.14 -19.69
CA PRO A 432 17.49 -4.00 -20.83
C PRO A 432 16.44 -3.38 -21.77
N GLU A 433 16.50 -3.77 -23.04
CA GLU A 433 15.55 -3.35 -24.10
C GLU A 433 15.62 -1.85 -24.43
N GLY A 434 16.73 -1.18 -24.10
CA GLY A 434 16.96 0.22 -24.43
C GLY A 434 16.19 1.21 -23.55
N ARG A 435 15.63 0.74 -22.43
CA ARG A 435 15.00 1.61 -21.44
C ARG A 435 16.06 2.38 -20.65
N GLU A 436 15.78 3.62 -20.30
CA GLU A 436 16.70 4.49 -19.59
C GLU A 436 16.00 5.35 -18.53
N ALA A 437 16.78 5.82 -17.57
CA ALA A 437 16.32 6.81 -16.61
C ALA A 437 17.46 7.75 -16.20
N THR A 438 17.08 8.99 -15.87
CA THR A 438 17.98 10.01 -15.35
C THR A 438 17.42 10.62 -14.07
N PHE A 439 18.22 10.66 -13.02
CA PHE A 439 17.94 11.41 -11.79
C PHE A 439 18.92 12.57 -11.68
N ILE A 440 18.40 13.77 -11.39
CA ILE A 440 19.21 14.97 -11.14
C ILE A 440 18.80 15.58 -9.81
N GLN A 441 19.79 15.79 -8.93
CA GLN A 441 19.66 16.68 -7.78
C GLN A 441 20.57 17.89 -7.98
N SER A 442 20.06 19.12 -7.78
CA SER A 442 20.87 20.34 -7.93
C SER A 442 20.47 21.45 -6.96
N ASP A 443 21.44 21.99 -6.24
CA ASP A 443 21.33 23.19 -5.40
C ASP A 443 21.70 24.48 -6.17
N LEU A 444 21.87 24.37 -7.49
CA LEU A 444 22.24 25.45 -8.42
C LEU A 444 21.20 25.69 -9.52
N ALA A 445 19.97 25.19 -9.33
CA ALA A 445 18.91 25.27 -10.32
C ALA A 445 17.96 26.46 -10.07
N ALA A 446 18.28 27.62 -10.68
CA ALA A 446 17.44 28.82 -10.58
C ALA A 446 16.10 28.66 -11.33
N ILE A 447 16.12 27.86 -12.39
CA ILE A 447 14.92 27.40 -13.11
C ILE A 447 14.88 25.88 -12.98
N ARG A 448 13.79 25.36 -12.41
CA ARG A 448 13.63 23.92 -12.21
C ARG A 448 13.23 23.24 -13.51
N LYS A 449 13.74 22.03 -13.73
CA LYS A 449 13.14 21.06 -14.65
C LYS A 449 11.77 20.61 -14.10
N PRO A 450 10.92 19.97 -14.92
CA PRO A 450 9.77 19.21 -14.41
C PRO A 450 10.21 18.24 -13.30
N LYS A 451 9.36 18.03 -12.28
CA LYS A 451 9.63 17.08 -11.20
C LYS A 451 9.75 15.66 -11.77
N PHE A 452 8.89 15.34 -12.73
CA PHE A 452 8.85 14.08 -13.46
C PHE A 452 8.65 14.32 -14.95
N TYR A 453 9.30 13.51 -15.78
CA TYR A 453 9.05 13.44 -17.21
C TYR A 453 9.21 11.99 -17.67
N LEU A 454 8.09 11.34 -18.00
CA LEU A 454 8.06 9.92 -18.36
C LEU A 454 7.56 9.78 -19.79
N GLN A 455 8.29 9.04 -20.62
CA GLN A 455 7.90 8.75 -21.99
C GLN A 455 7.69 7.26 -22.20
N GLY A 456 6.57 6.93 -22.82
CA GLY A 456 6.34 5.61 -23.37
C GLY A 456 5.97 5.68 -24.85
N THR A 457 5.77 4.52 -25.46
CA THR A 457 5.53 4.39 -26.91
C THR A 457 4.25 5.07 -27.40
N GLU A 458 3.29 5.36 -26.53
CA GLU A 458 1.99 5.95 -26.88
C GLU A 458 1.71 7.30 -26.21
N GLY A 459 2.60 7.78 -25.34
CA GLY A 459 2.36 9.03 -24.64
C GLY A 459 3.49 9.53 -23.74
N THR A 460 3.24 10.65 -23.10
CA THR A 460 4.16 11.29 -22.16
C THR A 460 3.39 11.78 -20.95
N LEU A 461 3.90 11.47 -19.76
CA LEU A 461 3.39 11.96 -18.48
C LEU A 461 4.39 12.95 -17.89
N VAL A 462 3.94 14.16 -17.58
CA VAL A 462 4.79 15.21 -17.01
C VAL A 462 4.26 15.62 -15.64
N GLY A 463 5.16 15.74 -14.67
CA GLY A 463 4.87 16.22 -13.33
C GLY A 463 5.47 17.60 -13.09
N HIS A 464 4.63 18.58 -12.77
CA HIS A 464 5.05 19.96 -12.51
C HIS A 464 5.10 20.25 -11.01
N TYR A 465 6.13 20.99 -10.59
CA TYR A 465 6.26 21.48 -9.23
C TYR A 465 5.12 22.43 -8.88
N GLN A 466 4.51 22.23 -7.71
CA GLN A 466 3.55 23.15 -7.14
C GLN A 466 4.17 23.90 -5.95
N PRO A 467 3.94 25.21 -5.82
CA PRO A 467 4.30 25.91 -4.59
C PRO A 467 3.36 25.46 -3.46
N ILE A 468 3.92 25.01 -2.34
CA ILE A 468 3.12 24.84 -1.11
C ILE A 468 3.17 26.15 -0.36
N THR A 469 2.01 26.74 -0.14
CA THR A 469 1.90 27.96 0.65
C THR A 469 0.86 27.78 1.74
N LYS A 470 1.24 28.04 2.99
CA LYS A 470 0.29 28.21 4.09
C LYS A 470 0.05 29.68 4.30
N GLU A 471 -1.22 30.04 4.22
CA GLU A 471 -1.67 31.40 4.39
C GLU A 471 -2.35 31.50 5.76
N THR A 472 -1.83 32.37 6.62
CA THR A 472 -2.32 32.60 7.99
C THR A 472 -2.50 34.09 8.21
N VAL A 473 -3.57 34.50 8.88
CA VAL A 473 -3.73 35.89 9.33
C VAL A 473 -3.38 35.94 10.82
N THR A 474 -2.34 36.70 11.17
CA THR A 474 -1.93 36.93 12.55
C THR A 474 -2.32 38.34 12.99
N GLN A 475 -2.65 38.53 14.27
CA GLN A 475 -3.01 39.86 14.80
C GLN A 475 -1.84 40.86 14.75
N GLU A 476 -0.60 40.36 14.86
CA GLU A 476 0.61 41.19 14.90
C GLU A 476 1.13 41.54 13.50
N HIS A 477 1.02 40.62 12.53
CA HIS A 477 1.66 40.77 11.21
C HIS A 477 0.68 40.76 10.04
N GLY A 478 -0.63 40.68 10.29
CA GLY A 478 -1.65 40.59 9.24
C GLY A 478 -1.53 39.30 8.45
N TYR A 479 -1.67 39.36 7.12
CA TYR A 479 -1.55 38.21 6.23
C TYR A 479 -0.09 37.74 6.13
N VAL A 480 0.15 36.50 6.55
CA VAL A 480 1.44 35.78 6.51
C VAL A 480 1.31 34.60 5.56
N LYS A 481 2.27 34.46 4.64
CA LYS A 481 2.33 33.36 3.68
C LYS A 481 3.65 32.61 3.85
N ASP A 482 3.58 31.41 4.43
CA ASP A 482 4.72 30.51 4.62
C ASP A 482 4.87 29.60 3.41
N TYR A 483 6.09 29.50 2.87
CA TYR A 483 6.42 28.58 1.80
C TYR A 483 7.03 27.31 2.39
N TYR A 484 6.46 26.15 2.10
CA TYR A 484 7.08 24.86 2.48
C TYR A 484 8.02 24.37 1.39
N HIS A 485 8.86 23.40 1.76
CA HIS A 485 9.81 22.80 0.85
C HIS A 485 9.09 22.21 -0.36
N PHE A 486 9.38 22.74 -1.54
CA PHE A 486 8.69 22.46 -2.80
C PHE A 486 8.66 20.98 -3.20
N ALA A 487 9.67 20.21 -2.77
CA ALA A 487 9.76 18.79 -3.07
C ALA A 487 8.73 17.94 -2.27
N GLU A 488 8.16 18.49 -1.20
CA GLU A 488 7.10 17.84 -0.42
C GLU A 488 5.73 17.93 -1.08
N ALA A 489 5.58 18.76 -2.12
CA ALA A 489 4.30 18.94 -2.81
C ALA A 489 4.07 17.78 -3.79
N PRO A 490 2.87 17.19 -3.83
CA PRO A 490 2.46 16.36 -4.95
C PRO A 490 2.58 17.15 -6.26
N ALA A 491 3.10 16.51 -7.31
CA ALA A 491 3.15 17.12 -8.64
C ALA A 491 1.75 17.32 -9.23
N GLU A 492 1.58 18.38 -10.01
CA GLU A 492 0.51 18.43 -11.00
C GLU A 492 0.88 17.53 -12.17
N LEU A 493 0.00 16.59 -12.52
CA LEU A 493 0.29 15.60 -13.54
C LEU A 493 -0.51 15.89 -14.82
N GLU A 494 0.20 16.05 -15.94
CA GLU A 494 -0.36 16.14 -17.29
C GLU A 494 0.01 14.88 -18.09
N LEU A 495 -1.00 14.18 -18.62
CA LEU A 495 -0.82 13.09 -19.56
C LEU A 495 -1.14 13.56 -20.98
N ALA A 496 -0.18 13.39 -21.87
CA ALA A 496 -0.33 13.60 -23.30
C ALA A 496 -0.29 12.25 -24.05
N ARG A 497 -1.30 11.94 -24.87
CA ARG A 497 -1.39 10.69 -25.63
C ARG A 497 -1.46 10.91 -27.13
N TYR A 498 -0.80 10.05 -27.88
CA TYR A 498 -0.83 10.06 -29.33
C TYR A 498 -2.17 9.50 -29.86
N GLU A 499 -2.85 10.25 -30.74
CA GLU A 499 -4.11 9.84 -31.38
C GLU A 499 -4.00 9.74 -32.91
N GLY A 500 -2.78 9.82 -33.43
CA GLY A 500 -2.51 9.86 -34.87
C GLY A 500 -1.69 11.09 -35.28
N PRO A 501 -1.40 11.24 -36.58
CA PRO A 501 -0.51 12.29 -37.08
C PRO A 501 -0.98 13.69 -36.63
N ASN A 502 -0.08 14.43 -35.98
CA ASN A 502 -0.32 15.77 -35.43
C ASN A 502 -1.49 15.88 -34.42
N ARG A 503 -1.94 14.76 -33.85
CA ARG A 503 -3.02 14.73 -32.86
C ARG A 503 -2.52 14.17 -31.54
N VAL A 504 -2.52 15.02 -30.52
CA VAL A 504 -2.19 14.65 -29.15
C VAL A 504 -3.32 15.13 -28.25
N SER A 505 -3.96 14.22 -27.53
CA SER A 505 -4.86 14.60 -26.43
C SER A 505 -4.07 14.88 -25.18
N ARG A 506 -4.55 15.83 -24.39
CA ARG A 506 -3.98 16.20 -23.09
C ARG A 506 -5.05 16.06 -22.03
N GLN A 507 -4.68 15.51 -20.89
CA GLN A 507 -5.55 15.40 -19.73
C GLN A 507 -4.74 15.64 -18.45
N THR A 508 -5.31 16.41 -17.53
CA THR A 508 -4.81 16.49 -16.16
C THR A 508 -5.23 15.22 -15.41
N ILE A 509 -4.29 14.62 -14.68
CA ILE A 509 -4.56 13.43 -13.88
C ILE A 509 -4.99 13.85 -12.47
N THR A 510 -6.17 13.37 -12.06
CA THR A 510 -6.66 13.55 -10.69
C THR A 510 -5.85 12.67 -9.75
N LEU A 511 -5.31 13.28 -8.70
CA LEU A 511 -4.55 12.56 -7.69
C LEU A 511 -5.48 11.76 -6.76
N PRO A 512 -5.11 10.51 -6.39
CA PRO A 512 -5.89 9.72 -5.45
C PRO A 512 -5.86 10.35 -4.04
N PRO A 513 -6.82 10.03 -3.17
CA PRO A 513 -6.80 10.50 -1.78
C PRO A 513 -5.50 10.16 -1.04
N PRO A 514 -5.06 11.02 -0.11
CA PRO A 514 -3.82 10.81 0.64
C PRO A 514 -3.94 9.58 1.56
N LYS A 515 -2.90 8.75 1.58
CA LYS A 515 -2.78 7.60 2.50
C LYS A 515 -1.85 7.96 3.66
N ARG A 516 -2.35 8.73 4.62
CA ARG A 516 -1.58 9.10 5.83
C ARG A 516 -1.10 7.84 6.56
N TYR A 517 0.20 7.75 6.84
CA TYR A 517 0.84 6.60 7.47
C TYR A 517 0.64 5.26 6.72
N GLY A 518 0.48 5.29 5.39
CA GLY A 518 0.27 4.08 4.58
C GLY A 518 1.38 3.03 4.74
N PHE A 519 2.64 3.46 4.88
CA PHE A 519 3.77 2.58 5.21
C PHE A 519 3.54 1.83 6.52
N TRP A 520 3.22 2.55 7.60
CA TRP A 520 3.01 1.99 8.92
C TRP A 520 1.80 1.08 8.99
N ARG A 521 0.74 1.37 8.22
CA ARG A 521 -0.39 0.46 8.05
C ARG A 521 0.07 -0.85 7.43
N ASN A 522 0.78 -0.81 6.30
CA ASN A 522 1.29 -2.02 5.65
C ASN A 522 2.26 -2.81 6.55
N PHE A 523 3.13 -2.14 7.29
CA PHE A 523 4.01 -2.80 8.26
C PHE A 523 3.21 -3.52 9.36
N ALA A 524 2.20 -2.85 9.94
CA ALA A 524 1.34 -3.46 10.96
C ALA A 524 0.57 -4.67 10.40
N ASP A 525 0.08 -4.58 9.16
CA ASP A 525 -0.62 -5.69 8.52
C ASP A 525 0.34 -6.85 8.20
N HIS A 526 1.58 -6.56 7.79
CA HIS A 526 2.60 -7.58 7.57
C HIS A 526 2.93 -8.33 8.86
N ILE A 527 3.20 -7.62 9.95
CA ILE A 527 3.66 -8.24 11.20
C ILE A 527 2.55 -9.00 11.94
N HIS A 528 1.29 -8.56 11.82
CA HIS A 528 0.14 -9.23 12.46
C HIS A 528 -0.52 -10.28 11.59
N LEU A 529 -0.58 -10.05 10.28
CA LEU A 529 -1.41 -10.82 9.35
C LEU A 529 -0.59 -11.61 8.32
N GLY A 530 0.70 -11.33 8.20
CA GLY A 530 1.56 -11.92 7.16
C GLY A 530 1.29 -11.38 5.75
N SER A 531 0.59 -10.24 5.63
CA SER A 531 0.38 -9.57 4.34
C SER A 531 1.71 -9.24 3.65
N ALA A 532 1.73 -9.12 2.32
CA ALA A 532 2.96 -8.76 1.62
C ALA A 532 3.51 -7.41 2.12
N LEU A 533 4.80 -7.37 2.43
CA LEU A 533 5.50 -6.14 2.77
C LEU A 533 5.70 -5.32 1.48
N GLU A 534 5.20 -4.10 1.43
CA GLU A 534 5.25 -3.24 0.23
C GLU A 534 6.66 -2.73 -0.04
N VAL A 535 7.48 -2.58 0.99
CA VAL A 535 8.90 -2.19 0.88
C VAL A 535 9.77 -3.37 1.28
N GLN A 536 10.08 -4.20 0.28
CA GLN A 536 10.96 -5.36 0.47
C GLN A 536 12.41 -4.90 0.60
N PRO A 537 13.19 -5.42 1.57
CA PRO A 537 14.60 -5.06 1.73
C PRO A 537 15.43 -5.25 0.47
N ASP A 538 15.21 -6.33 -0.28
CA ASP A 538 15.93 -6.62 -1.53
C ASP A 538 15.73 -5.52 -2.58
N GLN A 539 14.53 -4.94 -2.65
CA GLN A 539 14.26 -3.81 -3.55
C GLN A 539 15.06 -2.56 -3.14
N VAL A 540 15.17 -2.31 -1.84
CA VAL A 540 15.92 -1.16 -1.32
C VAL A 540 17.43 -1.38 -1.43
N ARG A 541 17.89 -2.63 -1.33
CA ARG A 541 19.28 -3.01 -1.61
C ARG A 541 19.70 -2.68 -3.04
N GLU A 542 18.83 -2.88 -4.03
CA GLU A 542 19.08 -2.44 -5.41
C GLU A 542 19.14 -0.90 -5.53
N VAL A 543 18.37 -0.17 -4.73
CA VAL A 543 18.50 1.30 -4.64
C VAL A 543 19.86 1.68 -4.06
N ILE A 544 20.32 1.02 -2.98
CA ILE A 544 21.65 1.25 -2.41
C ILE A 544 22.74 0.96 -3.45
N ALA A 545 22.61 -0.11 -4.25
CA ALA A 545 23.57 -0.42 -5.32
C ALA A 545 23.71 0.72 -6.33
N VAL A 546 22.60 1.33 -6.77
CA VAL A 546 22.65 2.49 -7.68
C VAL A 546 23.29 3.70 -7.00
N LEU A 547 22.93 3.99 -5.75
CA LEU A 547 23.42 5.15 -5.02
C LEU A 547 24.92 5.05 -4.71
N GLU A 548 25.38 3.88 -4.28
CA GLU A 548 26.80 3.61 -4.00
C GLU A 548 27.63 3.74 -5.27
N GLN A 549 27.19 3.14 -6.38
CA GLN A 549 27.90 3.26 -7.66
C GLN A 549 27.96 4.70 -8.15
N ALA A 550 26.86 5.45 -8.05
CA ALA A 550 26.84 6.86 -8.42
C ALA A 550 27.74 7.72 -7.51
N HIS A 551 27.76 7.43 -6.21
CA HIS A 551 28.63 8.14 -5.28
C HIS A 551 30.12 7.90 -5.62
N LEU A 552 30.52 6.65 -5.84
CA LEU A 552 31.89 6.29 -6.20
C LEU A 552 32.33 6.96 -7.50
N GLN A 553 31.54 6.88 -8.57
CA GLN A 553 31.91 7.48 -9.85
C GLN A 553 31.95 9.02 -9.80
N SER A 554 31.01 9.66 -9.10
CA SER A 554 30.95 11.13 -9.04
C SER A 554 32.19 11.80 -8.41
N LYS A 555 33.01 11.03 -7.68
CA LYS A 555 34.28 11.49 -7.08
C LYS A 555 35.45 11.50 -8.06
N ASP A 556 35.45 10.57 -9.01
CA ASP A 556 36.61 10.30 -9.87
C ASP A 556 36.59 11.10 -11.19
N GLY A 557 35.52 11.86 -11.44
CA GLY A 557 35.31 12.65 -12.67
C GLY A 557 34.67 11.81 -13.75
#